data_AF-A0A5J4V9T8-F1
#
_entry.id   AF-A0A5J4V9T8-F1
#
_cell.length_a   1.000
_cell.length_b   1.000
_cell.length_c   1.000
_cell.angle_alpha   90.00
_cell.angle_beta   90.00
_cell.angle_gamma   90.00
#
_symmetry.space_group_name_H-M   'P 1'
#
loop_
_entity.id
_entity.type
_entity.pdbx_description
1 polymer ?
#
loop_
_entity_poly.entity_id
_entity_poly.type
_entity_poly.pdbx_seq_one_letter_code
_entity_poly.pdbx_strand_id
1 'polypeptide(L)'
;GVRASGNQGFDNNEIVRLEFDSEKGTLTFFLNNVQQPVYISGIKEKVRFVFALYNQNETCVIRSLKKLAAATAVQVANEKAVKW
;
A
#
# COMPACT_ATOMS: atom_id res chain seq x y z
N GLY A 1 -15.17 -7.68 2.52
CA GLY A 1 -14.33 -6.53 2.89
C GLY A 1 -15.18 -5.26 2.84
N VAL A 2 -14.85 -4.25 3.64
CA VAL A 2 -15.50 -2.93 3.58
C VAL A 2 -14.79 -2.09 2.52
N ARG A 3 -15.53 -1.53 1.56
CA ARG A 3 -14.96 -0.62 0.57
C ARG A 3 -14.67 0.73 1.24
N ALA A 4 -13.43 1.19 1.14
CA ALA A 4 -13.05 2.55 1.53
C ALA A 4 -12.71 3.38 0.29
N SER A 5 -13.25 4.60 0.23
CA SER A 5 -12.86 5.62 -0.75
C SER A 5 -11.81 6.55 -0.15
N GLY A 6 -11.01 7.20 -1.02
CA GLY A 6 -10.05 8.23 -0.65
C GLY A 6 -8.71 8.10 -1.38
N ASN A 7 -8.30 6.89 -1.72
CA ASN A 7 -7.10 6.68 -2.54
C ASN A 7 -7.41 6.93 -4.02
N GLN A 8 -6.45 7.53 -4.72
CA GLN A 8 -6.48 7.62 -6.17
C GLN A 8 -6.35 6.21 -6.78
N GLY A 9 -7.11 5.96 -7.85
CA GLY A 9 -6.86 4.80 -8.71
C GLY A 9 -5.51 4.95 -9.42
N PHE A 10 -4.90 3.83 -9.78
CA PHE A 10 -3.68 3.81 -10.57
C PHE A 10 -3.95 3.28 -11.98
N ASP A 11 -3.09 3.66 -12.92
CA ASP A 11 -3.15 3.28 -14.33
C ASP A 11 -1.80 2.70 -14.80
N ASN A 12 -1.74 2.34 -16.07
CA ASN A 12 -0.57 1.79 -16.73
C ASN A 12 0.66 2.70 -16.56
N ASN A 13 1.82 2.06 -16.37
CA ASN A 13 3.13 2.70 -16.18
C ASN A 13 3.30 3.50 -14.88
N GLU A 14 2.30 3.53 -13.99
CA GLU A 14 2.45 4.13 -12.67
C GLU A 14 3.18 3.21 -11.69
N ILE A 15 3.83 3.82 -10.69
CA ILE A 15 4.56 3.08 -9.66
C ILE A 15 3.69 2.99 -8.42
N VAL A 16 3.24 1.79 -8.12
CA VAL A 16 2.58 1.45 -6.86
C VAL A 16 3.59 0.96 -5.83
N ARG A 17 3.40 1.35 -4.56
CA ARG A 17 4.20 0.86 -3.45
C ARG A 17 3.33 0.65 -2.23
N LEU A 18 3.57 -0.47 -1.55
CA LEU A 18 3.01 -0.76 -0.23
C LEU A 18 4.14 -0.72 0.79
N GLU A 19 3.89 -0.08 1.93
CA GLU A 19 4.81 -0.05 3.06
C GLU A 19 4.11 -0.63 4.29
N PHE A 20 4.65 -1.74 4.78
CA PHE A 20 4.17 -2.37 6.01
C PHE A 20 5.08 -1.97 7.16
N ASP A 21 4.49 -1.37 8.19
CA ASP A 21 5.12 -1.12 9.48
C ASP A 21 4.65 -2.19 10.46
N SER A 22 5.55 -3.12 10.78
CA SER A 22 5.26 -4.24 11.69
C SER A 22 5.20 -3.85 13.15
N GLU A 23 5.79 -2.72 13.54
CA GLU A 23 5.72 -2.22 14.92
C GLU A 23 4.37 -1.60 15.20
N LYS A 24 3.84 -0.83 14.22
CA LYS A 24 2.51 -0.20 14.31
C LYS A 24 1.37 -1.10 13.83
N GLY A 25 1.67 -2.16 13.08
CA GLY A 25 0.66 -3.02 12.46
C GLY A 25 -0.15 -2.29 11.40
N THR A 26 0.53 -1.48 10.56
CA THR A 26 -0.10 -0.64 9.54
C THR A 26 0.43 -0.91 8.14
N LEU A 27 -0.42 -0.81 7.12
CA LEU A 27 -0.05 -0.91 5.71
C LEU A 27 -0.47 0.37 4.97
N THR A 28 0.52 1.09 4.45
CA THR A 28 0.31 2.37 3.74
C THR A 28 0.50 2.19 2.24
N PHE A 29 -0.37 2.81 1.46
CA PHE A 29 -0.32 2.79 -0.01
C PHE A 29 0.29 4.09 -0.55
N PHE A 30 1.13 3.97 -1.57
CA PHE A 30 1.73 5.09 -2.28
C PHE A 30 1.52 4.90 -3.78
N LEU A 31 1.22 6.01 -4.45
CA LEU A 31 1.11 6.11 -5.91
C LEU A 31 2.12 7.14 -6.41
N ASN A 32 3.02 6.74 -7.31
CA ASN A 32 4.10 7.58 -7.83
C ASN A 32 4.88 8.31 -6.72
N ASN A 33 5.21 7.58 -5.65
CA ASN A 33 5.86 8.07 -4.42
C ASN A 33 5.02 9.04 -3.55
N VAL A 34 3.78 9.34 -3.93
CA VAL A 34 2.84 10.13 -3.13
C VAL A 34 2.05 9.21 -2.20
N GLN A 35 2.14 9.45 -0.89
CA GLN A 35 1.36 8.72 0.11
C GLN A 35 -0.14 8.98 -0.07
N GLN A 36 -0.92 7.91 -0.08
CA GLN A 36 -2.38 7.98 -0.20
C GLN A 36 -3.04 7.99 1.19
N PRO A 37 -4.20 8.66 1.35
CA PRO A 37 -4.78 8.94 2.66
C PRO A 37 -5.41 7.73 3.35
N VAL A 38 -5.82 6.70 2.60
CA VAL A 38 -6.43 5.49 3.15
C VAL A 38 -5.35 4.42 3.34
N TYR A 39 -5.22 3.96 4.58
CA TYR A 39 -4.26 2.93 4.99
C TYR A 39 -4.96 1.86 5.84
N ILE A 40 -4.33 0.68 5.97
CA ILE A 40 -4.84 -0.40 6.83
C ILE A 40 -4.16 -0.32 8.19
N SER A 41 -4.91 -0.54 9.27
CA SER A 41 -4.38 -0.58 10.64
C SER A 41 -4.88 -1.79 11.41
N GLY A 42 -4.14 -2.19 12.45
CA GLY A 42 -4.53 -3.26 13.36
C GLY A 42 -4.11 -4.65 12.91
N ILE A 43 -3.17 -4.75 11.96
CA ILE A 43 -2.61 -6.03 11.51
C ILE A 43 -1.73 -6.59 12.64
N LYS A 44 -2.00 -7.82 13.07
CA LYS A 44 -1.23 -8.50 14.13
C LYS A 44 -0.55 -9.78 13.66
N GLU A 45 -0.89 -10.24 12.47
CA GLU A 45 -0.44 -11.50 11.89
C GLU A 45 0.77 -11.30 10.97
N LYS A 46 1.35 -12.42 10.51
CA LYS A 46 2.40 -12.41 9.49
C LYS A 46 1.81 -11.98 8.14
N VAL A 47 2.44 -11.00 7.50
CA VAL A 47 2.00 -10.44 6.21
C VAL A 47 2.77 -11.08 5.05
N ARG A 48 2.06 -11.33 3.94
CA ARG A 48 2.65 -11.64 2.62
C ARG A 48 2.14 -10.61 1.61
N PHE A 49 3.04 -10.07 0.79
CA PHE A 49 2.66 -9.22 -0.33
C PHE A 49 2.29 -10.08 -1.53
N VAL A 50 1.12 -9.81 -2.11
CA VAL A 50 0.60 -10.53 -3.29
C VAL A 50 0.05 -9.49 -4.27
N PHE A 51 0.23 -9.73 -5.55
CA PHE A 51 -0.42 -9.00 -6.63
C PHE A 51 -1.05 -10.00 -7.59
N ALA A 52 -2.11 -9.56 -8.29
CA ALA A 52 -2.80 -10.34 -9.29
C ALA A 52 -2.92 -9.50 -10.56
N LEU A 53 -2.74 -10.14 -11.70
CA LEU A 53 -2.97 -9.57 -13.02
C LEU A 53 -4.29 -10.15 -13.55
N TYR A 54 -5.12 -9.32 -14.16
CA TYR A 54 -6.47 -9.70 -14.56
C TYR A 54 -6.54 -10.11 -16.02
N ASN A 55 -5.91 -9.33 -16.92
CA ASN A 55 -5.98 -9.58 -18.35
C ASN A 55 -4.81 -10.44 -18.85
N GLN A 56 -5.06 -11.18 -19.93
CA GLN A 56 -4.01 -11.93 -20.61
C GLN A 56 -2.92 -10.98 -21.13
N ASN A 57 -1.66 -11.39 -21.01
CA ASN A 57 -0.47 -10.63 -21.41
C ASN A 57 -0.22 -9.34 -20.61
N GLU A 58 -0.94 -9.09 -19.51
CA GLU A 58 -0.52 -8.08 -18.54
C GLU A 58 0.84 -8.46 -17.96
N THR A 59 1.67 -7.45 -17.74
CA THR A 59 2.95 -7.61 -17.07
C THR A 59 3.06 -6.57 -15.98
N CYS A 60 3.79 -6.91 -14.93
CA CYS A 60 4.22 -5.94 -13.93
C CYS A 60 5.69 -6.14 -13.66
N VAL A 61 6.38 -5.06 -13.31
CA VAL A 61 7.80 -5.11 -12.95
C VAL A 61 7.91 -4.90 -11.45
N ILE A 62 8.43 -5.91 -10.75
CA ILE A 62 8.80 -5.78 -9.34
C ILE A 62 10.09 -4.94 -9.28
N ARG A 63 9.96 -3.64 -9.02
CA ARG A 63 11.12 -2.72 -8.95
C ARG A 63 12.00 -2.97 -7.73
N SER A 64 11.41 -3.32 -6.59
CA SER A 64 12.15 -3.62 -5.36
C SER A 64 11.27 -4.32 -4.33
N LEU A 65 11.87 -5.23 -3.56
CA LEU A 65 11.34 -5.72 -2.29
C LEU A 65 12.47 -5.61 -1.26
N LYS A 66 12.34 -4.71 -0.29
CA LYS A 66 13.40 -4.46 0.69
C LYS A 66 12.84 -4.09 2.05
N LYS A 67 13.60 -4.40 3.10
CA LYS A 67 13.36 -3.85 4.44
C LYS A 67 13.89 -2.42 4.48
N LEU A 68 13.09 -1.49 4.98
CA LEU A 68 13.50 -0.11 5.20
C LEU A 68 14.10 0.03 6.60
N ALA A 69 15.07 0.93 6.76
CA ALA A 69 15.68 1.22 8.06
C ALA A 69 14.73 2.03 8.97
N ALA A 70 13.88 2.85 8.35
CA ALA A 70 12.83 3.63 9.02
C ALA A 70 11.61 3.71 8.09
N ALA A 71 10.43 3.90 8.68
CA ALA A 71 9.21 4.15 7.93
C ALA A 71 9.34 5.46 7.12
N THR A 72 8.84 5.45 5.88
CA THR A 72 8.69 6.66 5.07
C THR A 72 7.27 7.19 5.09
N ALA A 73 6.31 6.39 5.58
CA ALA A 73 4.95 6.85 5.83
C ALA A 73 4.92 7.94 6.90
N VAL A 74 4.24 9.03 6.59
CA VAL A 74 4.02 10.18 7.48
C VAL A 74 2.56 10.30 7.85
N GLN A 75 2.25 11.12 8.84
CA GLN A 75 0.86 11.50 9.11
C GLN A 75 0.40 12.46 8.01
N VAL A 76 -0.74 12.18 7.40
CA VAL A 76 -1.31 13.00 6.32
C VAL A 76 -2.66 13.57 6.73
N ALA A 77 -2.97 14.77 6.25
CA ALA A 77 -4.28 15.37 6.51
C ALA A 77 -5.40 14.48 5.93
N ASN A 78 -6.48 14.33 6.69
CA ASN A 78 -7.64 13.49 6.33
C ASN A 78 -7.31 12.00 6.14
N GLU A 79 -6.27 11.50 6.81
CA GLU A 79 -5.99 10.07 6.79
C GLU A 79 -7.16 9.25 7.33
N LYS A 80 -7.38 8.08 6.71
CA LYS A 80 -8.46 7.19 7.05
C LYS A 80 -7.93 5.77 7.26
N ALA A 81 -8.00 5.32 8.49
CA ALA A 81 -7.66 3.95 8.85
C ALA A 81 -8.81 3.00 8.51
N VAL A 82 -8.53 1.98 7.70
CA VAL A 82 -9.38 0.79 7.55
C VAL A 82 -8.89 -0.25 8.56
N LYS A 83 -9.79 -0.74 9.41
CA LYS A 83 -9.43 -1.80 10.37
C LYS A 83 -9.31 -3.13 9.64
N TRP A 84 -8.21 -3.83 9.91
CA TRP A 84 -7.97 -5.22 9.52
C TRP A 84 -9.00 -6.15 10.16
#